data_AF-A0A1J5GYF1-F1
#
_entry.id   AF-A0A1J5GYF1-F1
#
_cell.length_a   1.000
_cell.length_b   1.000
_cell.length_c   1.000
_cell.angle_alpha   90.00
_cell.angle_beta   90.00
_cell.angle_gamma   90.00
#
_symmetry.space_group_name_H-M   'P 1'
#
loop_
_entity.id
_entity.type
_entity.pdbx_description
1 polymer ?
#
loop_
_entity_poly.entity_id
_entity_poly.type
_entity_poly.pdbx_seq_one_letter_code
_entity_poly.pdbx_strand_id
1 'polypeptide(L)'
;MIEEERITVITRNFLSSEIYSVDIRNIANVLINTTFFFSQLVIISKTFEENEIKIKNLRTSEAIFARRIIEGLRTLKNEKINTSAYSTDELISTLKELSTTKIII
;
A
#
# COMPACT_ATOMS: atom_id res chain seq x y z
N MET A 1 6.64 -0.21 -20.25
CA MET A 1 7.45 0.14 -19.07
C MET A 1 6.47 0.55 -17.98
N ILE A 2 6.56 -0.05 -16.78
CA ILE A 2 5.69 0.29 -15.65
C ILE A 2 6.51 1.15 -14.69
N GLU A 3 6.25 2.46 -14.66
CA GLU A 3 6.89 3.37 -13.71
C GLU A 3 6.09 3.41 -12.40
N GLU A 4 6.51 2.60 -11.43
CA GLU A 4 5.81 2.41 -10.15
C GLU A 4 6.23 3.45 -9.11
N GLU A 5 6.04 4.73 -9.42
CA GLU A 5 6.48 5.82 -8.53
C GLU A 5 5.42 6.25 -7.52
N ARG A 6 4.16 5.92 -7.79
CA ARG A 6 3.01 6.43 -7.04
C ARG A 6 2.04 5.31 -6.73
N ILE A 7 1.42 5.40 -5.56
CA ILE A 7 0.24 4.62 -5.22
C ILE A 7 -0.96 5.52 -5.40
N THR A 8 -1.92 5.04 -6.19
CA THR A 8 -3.21 5.67 -6.38
C THR A 8 -4.28 4.84 -5.68
N VAL A 9 -4.93 5.42 -4.69
CA VAL A 9 -6.09 4.85 -4.01
C VAL A 9 -7.34 5.48 -4.61
N ILE A 10 -8.23 4.64 -5.12
CA ILE A 10 -9.52 5.05 -5.67
C ILE A 10 -10.61 4.51 -4.75
N THR A 11 -11.26 5.40 -4.01
CA THR A 11 -12.40 5.05 -3.15
C THR A 11 -13.68 5.42 -3.90
N ARG A 12 -14.59 4.46 -4.06
CA ARG A 12 -15.91 4.68 -4.67
C ARG A 12 -16.99 4.55 -3.61
N ASN A 13 -17.74 5.62 -3.41
CA ASN A 13 -18.95 5.66 -2.60
C ASN A 13 -20.18 5.72 -3.53
N PHE A 14 -21.38 5.53 -2.98
CA PHE A 14 -22.63 5.41 -3.75
C PHE A 14 -22.87 6.55 -4.78
N LEU A 15 -22.35 7.76 -4.51
CA LEU A 15 -22.52 8.94 -5.37
C LEU A 15 -21.22 9.71 -5.65
N SER A 16 -20.07 9.26 -5.16
CA SER A 16 -18.80 9.98 -5.30
C SER A 16 -17.62 9.04 -5.48
N SER A 17 -16.56 9.56 -6.10
CA SER A 17 -15.26 8.89 -6.16
C SER A 17 -14.17 9.84 -5.69
N GLU A 18 -13.33 9.35 -4.79
CA GLU A 18 -12.17 10.07 -4.30
C GLU A 18 -10.90 9.37 -4.79
N ILE A 19 -9.97 10.15 -5.33
CA ILE A 19 -8.70 9.63 -5.86
C ILE A 19 -7.57 10.30 -5.09
N TYR A 20 -6.81 9.51 -4.35
CA TYR A 20 -5.64 9.95 -3.61
C TYR A 20 -4.39 9.33 -4.22
N SER A 21 -3.44 10.15 -4.65
CA SER A 21 -2.19 9.69 -5.28
C SER A 21 -0.97 10.18 -4.51
N VAL A 22 -0.25 9.25 -3.86
CA VAL A 22 0.90 9.55 -3.02
C VAL A 22 2.15 8.93 -3.62
N ASP A 23 3.25 9.68 -3.61
CA ASP A 23 4.58 9.14 -3.95
C ASP A 23 4.98 8.10 -2.90
N ILE A 24 5.39 6.92 -3.36
CA ILE A 24 5.79 5.81 -2.49
C ILE A 24 6.89 6.20 -1.47
N ARG A 25 7.79 7.13 -1.83
CA ARG A 25 8.87 7.64 -0.96
C ARG A 25 8.36 8.51 0.18
N ASN A 26 7.20 9.14 -0.02
CA ASN A 26 6.55 10.00 0.95
C ASN A 26 5.62 9.23 1.89
N ILE A 27 5.46 7.92 1.72
CA ILE A 27 4.77 7.08 2.69
C ILE A 27 5.66 6.88 3.91
N ALA A 28 5.19 7.36 5.07
CA ALA A 28 5.84 7.17 6.36
C ALA A 28 5.58 5.78 6.91
N ASN A 29 4.32 5.34 6.88
CA ASN A 29 3.91 4.06 7.46
C ASN A 29 2.60 3.55 6.86
N VAL A 30 2.37 2.24 6.94
CA VAL A 30 1.12 1.58 6.55
C VAL A 30 0.65 0.68 7.69
N LEU A 31 -0.49 1.06 8.28
CA LEU A 31 -1.10 0.38 9.42
C LEU A 31 -2.33 -0.43 9.00
N ILE A 32 -2.58 -1.52 9.71
CA ILE A 32 -3.82 -2.29 9.60
C ILE A 32 -4.51 -2.23 10.96
N ASN A 33 -5.68 -1.62 11.00
CA ASN A 33 -6.55 -1.64 12.17
C ASN A 33 -7.60 -2.72 11.95
N THR A 34 -7.59 -3.78 12.76
CA THR A 34 -8.55 -4.87 12.66
C THR A 34 -9.66 -4.68 13.69
N THR A 35 -10.90 -4.83 13.24
CA THR A 35 -12.10 -4.92 14.09
C THR A 35 -12.69 -6.32 13.97
N PHE A 36 -13.73 -6.63 14.74
CA PHE A 36 -14.32 -7.97 14.79
C PHE A 36 -14.83 -8.50 13.42
N PHE A 37 -15.28 -7.61 12.53
CA PHE A 37 -15.84 -8.00 11.21
C PHE A 37 -15.00 -7.54 10.01
N PHE A 38 -14.23 -6.45 10.14
CA PHE A 38 -13.49 -5.86 9.03
C PHE A 38 -12.17 -5.27 9.49
N SER A 39 -11.27 -5.07 8.54
CA SER A 39 -10.03 -4.32 8.74
C SER A 39 -10.07 -2.99 7.98
N GLN A 40 -9.26 -2.06 8.45
CA GLN A 40 -9.00 -0.78 7.83
C GLN A 40 -7.51 -0.66 7.53
N LEU A 41 -7.15 -0.30 6.29
CA LEU A 41 -5.78 0.05 5.92
C LEU A 41 -5.61 1.57 6.06
N VAL A 42 -4.55 2.00 6.75
CA VAL A 42 -4.22 3.43 6.93
C VAL A 42 -2.83 3.69 6.38
N ILE A 43 -2.75 4.55 5.36
CA ILE A 43 -1.49 4.99 4.76
C ILE A 43 -1.17 6.37 5.31
N ILE A 44 -0.05 6.50 6.01
CA ILE A 44 0.41 7.75 6.61
C ILE A 44 1.46 8.36 5.68
N SER A 45 1.20 9.58 5.20
CA SER A 45 2.15 10.36 4.40
C SER A 45 3.05 11.24 5.29
N LYS A 46 4.20 11.67 4.77
CA LYS A 46 5.11 12.62 5.43
C LYS A 46 4.76 14.09 5.17
N THR A 47 3.89 14.39 4.20
CA THR A 47 3.90 15.70 3.52
C THR A 47 2.74 16.67 3.83
N PHE A 48 1.66 16.31 4.54
CA PHE A 48 0.49 17.22 4.71
C PHE A 48 -0.23 17.12 6.08
N GLU A 49 -0.74 18.21 6.65
CA GLU A 49 -1.36 18.18 7.99
C GLU A 49 -2.59 17.23 8.13
N GLU A 50 -3.28 16.89 7.03
CA GLU A 50 -4.22 15.76 6.95
C GLU A 50 -3.55 14.55 6.27
N ASN A 51 -2.72 13.84 7.04
CA ASN A 51 -1.70 12.90 6.54
C ASN A 51 -2.15 11.44 6.36
N GLU A 52 -3.45 11.12 6.49
CA GLU A 52 -3.92 9.73 6.56
C GLU A 52 -4.94 9.38 5.47
N ILE A 53 -4.57 8.45 4.59
CA ILE A 53 -5.52 7.82 3.66
C ILE A 53 -6.08 6.57 4.33
N LYS A 54 -7.40 6.57 4.59
CA LYS A 54 -8.10 5.49 5.29
C LYS A 54 -8.97 4.69 4.33
N ILE A 55 -8.66 3.42 4.17
CA ILE A 55 -9.44 2.47 3.38
C ILE A 55 -10.14 1.52 4.35
N LYS A 56 -11.47 1.65 4.46
CA LYS A 56 -12.30 0.90 5.42
C LYS A 56 -12.93 -0.34 4.78
N ASN A 57 -13.52 -1.19 5.62
CA ASN A 57 -14.34 -2.35 5.22
C ASN A 57 -13.60 -3.41 4.37
N LEU A 58 -12.30 -3.56 4.59
CA LEU A 58 -11.51 -4.61 3.94
C LEU A 58 -11.65 -5.93 4.70
N ARG A 59 -11.60 -7.07 4.01
CA ARG A 59 -11.28 -8.33 4.68
C ARG A 59 -9.86 -8.24 5.22
N THR A 60 -9.58 -8.88 6.35
CA THR A 60 -8.24 -8.83 6.96
C THR A 60 -7.15 -9.33 6.01
N SER A 61 -7.43 -10.37 5.22
CA SER A 61 -6.51 -10.87 4.19
C SER A 61 -6.21 -9.82 3.10
N GLU A 62 -7.21 -9.02 2.71
CA GLU A 62 -7.05 -7.96 1.70
C GLU A 62 -6.20 -6.81 2.26
N ALA A 63 -6.46 -6.40 3.50
CA ALA A 63 -5.65 -5.38 4.17
C ALA A 63 -4.19 -5.83 4.32
N ILE A 64 -3.95 -7.08 4.72
CA ILE A 64 -2.60 -7.66 4.82
C ILE A 64 -1.93 -7.70 3.44
N PHE A 65 -2.64 -8.15 2.41
CA PHE A 65 -2.11 -8.22 1.06
C PHE A 65 -1.74 -6.82 0.54
N ALA A 66 -2.63 -5.85 0.66
CA ALA A 66 -2.38 -4.47 0.24
C ALA A 66 -1.18 -3.86 0.98
N ARG A 67 -1.10 -4.04 2.31
CA ARG A 67 0.06 -3.60 3.09
C ARG A 67 1.36 -4.20 2.57
N ARG A 68 1.38 -5.50 2.25
CA ARG A 68 2.57 -6.18 1.72
C ARG A 68 3.03 -5.58 0.40
N ILE A 69 2.10 -5.34 -0.52
CA ILE A 69 2.41 -4.71 -1.81
C ILE A 69 3.01 -3.30 -1.59
N ILE A 70 2.38 -2.48 -0.76
CA ILE A 70 2.84 -1.10 -0.52
C ILE A 70 4.22 -1.08 0.15
N GLU A 71 4.41 -1.86 1.22
CA GLU A 71 5.68 -1.92 1.93
C GLU A 71 6.80 -2.50 1.06
N GLY A 72 6.51 -3.54 0.28
CA GLY A 72 7.46 -4.10 -0.69
C GLY A 72 7.88 -3.07 -1.74
N LEU A 73 6.93 -2.28 -2.27
CA LEU A 73 7.20 -1.25 -3.27
C LEU A 73 8.10 -0.16 -2.67
N ARG A 74 7.84 0.19 -1.41
CA ARG A 74 8.66 1.15 -0.66
C ARG A 74 10.08 0.64 -0.49
N THR A 75 10.27 -0.63 -0.14
CA THR A 75 11.60 -1.26 -0.05
C THR A 75 12.33 -1.26 -1.38
N LEU A 76 11.68 -1.73 -2.46
CA LEU A 76 12.29 -1.75 -3.81
C LEU A 76 12.78 -0.37 -4.23
N LYS A 77 11.99 0.68 -4.00
CA LYS A 77 12.37 2.05 -4.35
C LYS A 77 13.47 2.61 -3.46
N ASN A 78 13.44 2.34 -2.15
CA ASN A 78 14.51 2.76 -1.24
C ASN A 78 15.85 2.09 -1.60
N GLU A 79 15.82 0.83 -2.01
CA GLU A 79 16.99 0.06 -2.44
C GLU A 79 17.38 0.31 -3.91
N LYS A 80 16.64 1.17 -4.62
CA LYS A 80 16.84 1.50 -6.04
C LYS A 80 16.86 0.26 -6.95
N ILE A 81 16.06 -0.75 -6.62
CA ILE A 81 15.93 -1.97 -7.42
C ILE A 81 15.12 -1.65 -8.68
N ASN A 82 15.68 -2.01 -9.84
CA ASN A 82 15.02 -1.81 -11.12
C ASN A 82 14.00 -2.93 -11.39
N THR A 83 12.71 -2.59 -11.38
CA THR A 83 11.61 -3.52 -11.63
C THR A 83 11.19 -3.59 -13.11
N SER A 84 11.84 -2.85 -14.01
CA SER A 84 11.41 -2.71 -15.41
C SER A 84 11.41 -4.03 -16.21
N ALA A 85 12.20 -5.00 -15.76
CA ALA A 85 12.32 -6.33 -16.38
C ALA A 85 11.36 -7.37 -15.78
N TYR A 86 10.64 -7.01 -14.71
CA TYR A 86 9.77 -7.93 -13.99
C TYR A 86 8.44 -8.05 -14.73
N SER A 87 7.95 -9.27 -14.89
CA SER A 87 6.54 -9.51 -15.14
C SER A 87 5.71 -9.12 -13.91
N THR A 88 4.39 -8.92 -14.09
CA THR A 88 3.49 -8.58 -12.98
C THR A 88 3.51 -9.62 -11.87
N ASP A 89 3.57 -10.91 -12.21
CA ASP A 89 3.57 -11.99 -11.23
C ASP A 89 4.89 -12.06 -10.45
N GLU A 90 6.03 -11.89 -11.14
CA GLU A 90 7.34 -11.82 -10.51
C GLU A 90 7.42 -10.65 -9.54
N LEU A 91 6.96 -9.48 -9.97
CA LEU A 91 6.89 -8.29 -9.13
C LEU A 91 6.03 -8.54 -7.89
N ILE A 92 4.81 -9.05 -8.05
CA ILE A 92 3.92 -9.34 -6.92
C ILE A 92 4.57 -10.33 -5.95
N SER A 93 5.28 -11.35 -6.45
CA SER A 93 6.00 -12.31 -5.60
C SER A 93 7.12 -11.63 -4.81
N THR A 94 7.98 -10.87 -5.49
CA THR A 94 9.09 -10.14 -4.86
C THR A 94 8.60 -9.14 -3.81
N LEU A 95 7.51 -8.42 -4.10
CA LEU A 95 6.89 -7.48 -3.16
C LEU A 95 6.39 -8.17 -1.88
N LYS A 96 5.78 -9.36 -2.02
CA LYS A 96 5.33 -10.16 -0.87
C LYS A 96 6.50 -10.64 -0.03
N GLU A 97 7.58 -11.09 -0.66
CA GLU A 97 8.78 -11.56 0.04
C GLU A 97 9.43 -10.44 0.85
N LEU A 98 9.69 -9.29 0.21
CA LEU A 98 10.35 -8.13 0.84
C LEU A 98 9.56 -7.51 1.98
N SER A 99 8.24 -7.69 1.98
CA SER A 99 7.34 -7.15 3.01
C SER A 99 7.02 -8.12 4.13
N THR A 100 7.69 -9.28 4.18
CA THR A 100 7.52 -10.29 5.24
C THR A 100 8.17 -9.85 6.55
N THR A 101 7.70 -8.73 7.11
CA THR A 101 7.93 -8.38 8.50
C THR A 101 6.92 -9.14 9.36
N LYS A 102 7.34 -9.67 10.50
CA LYS A 102 6.47 -10.35 11.48
C LYS A 102 5.27 -9.42 11.78
N ILE A 103 4.07 -9.83 11.34
CA ILE A 103 2.84 -9.11 11.68
C ILE A 103 2.54 -9.49 13.13
N ILE A 104 2.73 -8.55 14.05
CA ILE A 104 2.26 -8.70 15.43
C ILE A 104 0.77 -8.32 15.37
N ILE A 105 -0.10 -9.32 15.46
CA ILE A 105 -1.55 -9.16 15.60
C ILE A 105 -1.88 -9.15 17.08
#